data_AF-A0AAD5YY19-F1
#
_entry.id   AF-A0AAD5YY19-F1
#
_cell.length_a   1.000
_cell.length_b   1.000
_cell.length_c   1.000
_cell.angle_alpha   90.00
_cell.angle_beta   90.00
_cell.angle_gamma   90.00
#
_symmetry.space_group_name_H-M   'P 1'
#
loop_
_entity.id
_entity.type
_entity.pdbx_description
1 polymer ?
#
loop_
_entity_poly.entity_id
_entity_poly.type
_entity_poly.pdbx_seq_one_letter_code
_entity_poly.pdbx_strand_id
1 'polypeptide(L)'
;MTNTDDVWNASDKYTWTSESQLSLQEFLAKEDPSIPTRSNKKTGARSKKELREEAQAEATDKLREIATKYGYVNGKWLIFAPPDKVDVIWSHIARSLVSGPLASTAAWLAKVATSPEQESPNYSHLINVYVPDVFDRNSVLEVMKVLLRNHGATLSGVKADLYTMIGIDSKHPSGIPSTIWKNTALLKDTEIKALKEEFFANLNQDKKASPEAQAENASLAEQTGSVENDKDGRIMAKAKPKPKLKPKKKAQDDFFTSDGEDEAEEEKRRAVLKSLKVETSVKRSKPSENEDDEQDSKPKRARTTRG
;
A
#
# COMPACT_ATOMS: atom_id res chain seq x y z
N MET A 1 38.75 -16.65 14.90
CA MET A 1 38.66 -16.90 13.45
C MET A 1 37.76 -15.84 12.87
N THR A 2 38.35 -14.70 12.50
CA THR A 2 37.66 -13.61 11.82
C THR A 2 37.61 -13.96 10.34
N ASN A 3 36.40 -14.19 9.82
CA ASN A 3 36.20 -14.51 8.41
C ASN A 3 36.52 -13.25 7.61
N THR A 4 37.69 -13.21 6.99
CA THR A 4 38.21 -12.09 6.18
C THR A 4 37.70 -12.12 4.73
N ASP A 5 36.60 -12.83 4.46
CA ASP A 5 36.05 -12.99 3.11
C ASP A 5 34.95 -11.96 2.77
N ASP A 6 34.58 -11.06 3.69
CA ASP A 6 33.66 -9.93 3.44
C ASP A 6 34.42 -8.63 3.10
N VAL A 7 35.58 -8.73 2.44
CA VAL A 7 36.22 -7.56 1.83
C VAL A 7 35.59 -7.35 0.46
N TRP A 8 34.58 -6.46 0.42
CA TRP A 8 33.99 -5.96 -0.82
C TRP A 8 35.10 -5.40 -1.72
N ASN A 9 35.38 -6.10 -2.81
CA ASN A 9 36.45 -5.72 -3.71
C ASN A 9 35.97 -4.54 -4.56
N ALA A 10 36.67 -3.42 -4.51
CA ALA A 10 36.40 -2.25 -5.37
C ALA A 10 36.56 -2.55 -6.88
N SER A 11 37.06 -3.75 -7.23
CA SER A 11 37.13 -4.30 -8.58
C SER A 11 35.86 -5.01 -9.04
N ASP A 12 34.85 -5.20 -8.17
CA ASP A 12 33.57 -5.76 -8.58
C ASP A 12 32.87 -4.75 -9.49
N LYS A 13 32.75 -5.13 -10.76
CA LYS A 13 32.38 -4.27 -11.90
C LYS A 13 30.99 -3.62 -11.78
N TYR A 14 30.22 -3.95 -10.75
CA TYR A 14 28.82 -3.57 -10.56
C TYR A 14 28.50 -3.30 -9.07
N THR A 15 29.15 -2.30 -8.48
CA THR A 15 28.74 -1.77 -7.17
C THR A 15 27.63 -0.74 -7.31
N TRP A 16 26.47 -0.99 -6.71
CA TRP A 16 25.33 -0.07 -6.69
C TRP A 16 25.28 0.63 -5.33
N THR A 17 25.66 1.91 -5.28
CA THR A 17 25.67 2.72 -4.05
C THR A 17 24.54 3.74 -4.05
N SER A 18 24.21 4.30 -2.89
CA SER A 18 23.22 5.38 -2.76
C SER A 18 23.57 6.67 -3.54
N GLU A 19 24.80 6.77 -4.06
CA GLU A 19 25.30 7.89 -4.88
C GLU A 19 25.18 7.62 -6.40
N SER A 20 24.72 6.43 -6.79
CA SER A 20 24.63 6.03 -8.20
C SER A 20 23.55 6.86 -8.91
N GLN A 21 23.99 7.79 -9.77
CA GLN A 21 23.10 8.71 -10.51
C GLN A 21 22.29 8.04 -11.62
N LEU A 22 22.69 6.85 -12.06
CA LEU A 22 22.00 6.10 -13.10
C LEU A 22 21.02 5.12 -12.48
N SER A 23 19.75 5.24 -12.86
CA SER A 23 18.74 4.24 -12.50
C SER A 23 19.10 2.87 -13.10
N LEU A 24 18.65 1.78 -12.47
CA LEU A 24 18.77 0.42 -13.06
C LEU A 24 18.17 0.38 -14.48
N GLN A 25 17.22 1.28 -14.79
CA GLN A 25 16.62 1.44 -16.11
C GLN A 25 17.61 1.97 -17.14
N GLU A 26 18.40 2.99 -16.80
CA GLU A 26 19.43 3.56 -17.67
C GLU A 26 20.61 2.61 -17.81
N PHE A 27 20.99 1.92 -16.72
CA PHE A 27 22.03 0.89 -16.76
C PHE A 27 21.64 -0.27 -17.70
N LEU A 28 20.47 -0.88 -17.52
CA LEU A 28 19.97 -1.95 -18.40
C LEU A 28 19.60 -1.46 -19.81
N ALA A 29 19.44 -0.15 -20.04
CA ALA A 29 19.25 0.42 -21.38
C ALA A 29 20.56 0.67 -22.11
N LYS A 30 21.60 1.01 -21.37
CA LYS A 30 22.90 1.39 -21.89
C LYS A 30 23.82 0.18 -22.12
N GLU A 31 23.64 -0.89 -21.36
CA GLU A 31 24.59 -2.02 -21.34
C GLU A 31 24.23 -3.22 -22.23
N ASP A 32 23.03 -3.32 -22.81
CA ASP A 32 22.78 -4.38 -23.80
C ASP A 32 21.73 -4.03 -24.89
N PRO A 33 22.16 -3.48 -26.05
CA PRO A 33 21.28 -3.25 -27.19
C PRO A 33 20.74 -4.54 -27.83
N SER A 34 21.20 -5.73 -27.41
CA SER A 34 20.71 -7.03 -27.88
C SER A 34 19.38 -7.46 -27.26
N ILE A 35 18.92 -6.84 -26.18
CA ILE A 35 17.69 -7.25 -25.48
C ILE A 35 16.49 -6.51 -26.07
N PRO A 36 15.55 -7.19 -26.75
CA PRO A 36 14.39 -6.54 -27.34
C PRO A 36 13.45 -5.98 -26.27
N THR A 37 12.94 -4.77 -26.53
CA THR A 37 11.98 -4.08 -25.65
C THR A 37 10.69 -4.88 -25.44
N ARG A 38 10.34 -5.76 -26.39
CA ARG A 38 9.14 -6.61 -26.36
C ARG A 38 9.52 -8.07 -26.55
N SER A 39 8.86 -8.96 -25.83
CA SER A 39 9.05 -10.41 -25.96
C SER A 39 8.69 -10.86 -27.38
N ASN A 40 9.54 -11.67 -28.00
CA ASN A 40 9.21 -12.28 -29.29
C ASN A 40 9.13 -13.81 -29.15
N LYS A 41 7.90 -14.34 -29.20
CA LYS A 41 7.62 -15.77 -29.07
C LYS A 41 8.24 -16.63 -30.18
N LYS A 42 8.59 -16.04 -31.35
CA LYS A 42 9.20 -16.76 -32.47
C LYS A 42 10.71 -16.96 -32.31
N THR A 43 11.38 -16.08 -31.58
CA THR A 43 12.85 -16.15 -31.35
C THR A 43 13.22 -16.57 -29.93
N GLY A 44 12.24 -16.77 -29.05
CA GLY A 44 12.47 -17.11 -27.64
C GLY A 44 13.05 -15.97 -26.79
N ALA A 45 13.20 -14.77 -27.37
CA ALA A 45 13.80 -13.62 -26.70
C ALA A 45 12.84 -13.06 -25.63
N ARG A 46 13.30 -13.04 -24.37
CA ARG A 46 12.62 -12.43 -23.24
C ARG A 46 12.64 -10.90 -23.38
N SER A 47 11.56 -10.26 -22.93
CA SER A 47 11.49 -8.81 -22.89
C SER A 47 12.37 -8.24 -21.78
N LYS A 48 12.79 -6.99 -21.97
CA LYS A 48 13.47 -6.21 -20.92
C LYS A 48 12.67 -6.10 -19.61
N LYS A 49 11.33 -6.13 -19.68
CA LYS A 49 10.46 -6.12 -18.50
C LYS A 49 10.56 -7.44 -17.73
N GLU A 50 10.46 -8.57 -18.42
CA GLU A 50 10.54 -9.90 -17.81
C GLU A 50 11.89 -10.12 -17.12
N LEU A 51 13.00 -9.76 -17.78
CA LEU A 51 14.34 -9.87 -17.19
C LEU A 51 14.51 -8.99 -15.95
N ARG A 52 13.89 -7.80 -15.94
CA ARG A 52 13.90 -6.92 -14.77
C ARG A 52 13.12 -7.53 -13.61
N GLU A 53 11.92 -8.02 -13.87
CA GLU A 53 11.07 -8.62 -12.83
C GLU A 53 11.74 -9.88 -12.25
N GLU A 54 12.40 -10.69 -13.09
CA GLU A 54 13.18 -11.85 -12.67
C GLU A 54 14.37 -11.44 -11.79
N ALA A 55 15.17 -10.45 -12.20
CA ALA A 55 16.28 -9.95 -11.40
C ALA A 55 15.83 -9.32 -10.07
N GLN A 56 14.68 -8.62 -10.06
CA GLN A 56 14.09 -8.06 -8.85
C GLN A 56 13.59 -9.14 -7.89
N ALA A 57 12.99 -10.22 -8.43
CA ALA A 57 12.57 -11.38 -7.64
C ALA A 57 13.79 -12.07 -7.02
N GLU A 58 14.82 -12.36 -7.81
CA GLU A 58 16.06 -12.99 -7.32
C GLU A 58 16.74 -12.13 -6.24
N ALA A 59 16.81 -10.82 -6.44
CA ALA A 59 17.36 -9.90 -5.45
C ALA A 59 16.52 -9.90 -4.15
N THR A 60 15.19 -9.96 -4.25
CA THR A 60 14.28 -10.02 -3.10
C THR A 60 14.49 -11.32 -2.30
N ASP A 61 14.67 -12.45 -2.99
CA ASP A 61 14.93 -13.74 -2.34
C ASP A 61 16.29 -13.73 -1.63
N LYS A 62 17.34 -13.23 -2.28
CA LYS A 62 18.67 -13.04 -1.65
C LYS A 62 18.62 -12.13 -0.44
N LEU A 63 17.87 -11.02 -0.51
CA LEU A 63 17.69 -10.12 0.63
C LEU A 63 16.96 -10.81 1.79
N ARG A 64 15.99 -11.67 1.50
CA ARG A 64 15.32 -12.50 2.51
C ARG A 64 16.28 -13.51 3.15
N GLU A 65 17.13 -14.18 2.37
CA GLU A 65 18.14 -15.10 2.89
C GLU A 65 19.12 -14.38 3.82
N ILE A 66 19.60 -13.20 3.41
CA ILE A 66 20.48 -12.34 4.22
C ILE A 66 19.76 -11.92 5.52
N ALA A 67 18.51 -11.46 5.42
CA ALA A 67 17.72 -11.07 6.58
C ALA A 67 17.58 -12.21 7.58
N THR A 68 17.27 -13.41 7.09
CA THR A 68 17.11 -14.62 7.93
C THR A 68 18.44 -15.05 8.54
N LYS A 69 19.52 -15.05 7.75
CA LYS A 69 20.86 -15.48 8.18
C LYS A 69 21.43 -14.60 9.29
N TYR A 70 21.22 -13.28 9.20
CA TYR A 70 21.78 -12.31 10.15
C TYR A 70 20.77 -11.79 11.18
N GLY A 71 19.54 -12.32 11.20
CA GLY A 71 18.51 -11.95 12.18
C GLY A 71 17.84 -10.59 11.94
N TYR A 72 17.95 -10.00 10.75
CA TYR A 72 17.24 -8.78 10.35
C TYR A 72 15.81 -9.07 9.85
N VAL A 73 15.10 -9.92 10.57
CA VAL A 73 13.73 -10.36 10.23
C VAL A 73 12.64 -9.43 10.77
N ASN A 74 12.99 -8.52 11.68
CA ASN A 74 12.09 -7.51 12.21
C ASN A 74 11.58 -6.55 11.11
N GLY A 75 10.42 -5.96 11.34
CA GLY A 75 9.95 -4.87 10.50
C GLY A 75 8.69 -4.23 11.04
N LYS A 76 8.00 -3.49 10.17
CA LYS A 76 6.96 -2.55 10.58
C LYS A 76 5.84 -2.40 9.57
N TRP A 77 4.62 -2.33 10.07
CA TRP A 77 3.45 -1.84 9.35
C TRP A 77 3.52 -0.32 9.22
N LEU A 78 3.25 0.18 8.01
CA LEU A 78 3.20 1.62 7.72
C LEU A 78 1.75 2.09 7.67
N ILE A 79 1.39 3.01 8.57
CA ILE A 79 0.07 3.67 8.64
C ILE A 79 0.26 5.16 8.39
N PHE A 80 -0.47 5.72 7.42
CA PHE A 80 -0.47 7.15 7.15
C PHE A 80 -1.73 7.77 7.75
N ALA A 81 -1.52 8.66 8.72
CA ALA A 81 -2.58 9.37 9.43
C ALA A 81 -2.57 10.85 9.05
N PRO A 82 -3.74 11.46 8.77
CA PRO A 82 -3.79 12.89 8.52
C PRO A 82 -3.55 13.67 9.83
N PRO A 83 -3.03 14.92 9.75
CA PRO A 83 -2.58 15.68 10.92
C PRO A 83 -3.72 16.00 11.90
N ASP A 84 -4.96 16.13 11.42
CA ASP A 84 -6.14 16.37 12.25
C ASP A 84 -6.58 15.15 13.09
N LYS A 85 -6.12 13.94 12.74
CA LYS A 85 -6.55 12.69 13.40
C LYS A 85 -5.39 11.89 14.00
N VAL A 86 -4.15 12.30 13.78
CA VAL A 86 -2.96 11.54 14.19
C VAL A 86 -2.98 11.23 15.68
N ASP A 87 -3.32 12.21 16.53
CA ASP A 87 -3.30 12.02 18.00
C ASP A 87 -4.34 11.01 18.47
N VAL A 88 -5.53 11.01 17.88
CA VAL A 88 -6.61 10.07 18.21
C VAL A 88 -6.23 8.66 17.76
N ILE A 89 -5.75 8.53 16.52
CA ILE A 89 -5.31 7.24 15.96
C ILE A 89 -4.14 6.68 16.76
N TRP A 90 -3.13 7.51 17.05
CA TRP A 90 -1.96 7.15 17.85
C TRP A 90 -2.36 6.70 19.25
N SER A 91 -3.23 7.46 19.93
CA SER A 91 -3.71 7.12 21.27
C SER A 91 -4.42 5.76 21.30
N HIS A 92 -5.25 5.44 20.31
CA HIS A 92 -5.92 4.15 20.22
C HIS A 92 -4.95 3.00 19.97
N ILE A 93 -3.99 3.18 19.05
CA ILE A 93 -2.97 2.17 18.75
C ILE A 93 -2.08 1.92 19.98
N ALA A 94 -1.59 2.99 20.62
CA ALA A 94 -0.71 2.90 21.79
C ALA A 94 -1.41 2.20 22.97
N ARG A 95 -2.67 2.56 23.28
CA ARG A 95 -3.45 1.88 24.32
C ARG A 95 -3.72 0.42 23.96
N SER A 96 -4.03 0.15 22.70
CA SER A 96 -4.30 -1.22 22.24
C SER A 96 -3.08 -2.12 22.30
N LEU A 97 -1.88 -1.57 22.09
CA LEU A 97 -0.61 -2.29 22.21
C LEU A 97 -0.31 -2.68 23.67
N VAL A 98 -0.74 -1.89 24.64
CA VAL A 98 -0.50 -2.16 26.07
C VAL A 98 -1.55 -3.09 26.67
N SER A 99 -2.83 -2.84 26.40
CA SER A 99 -3.94 -3.52 27.10
C SER A 99 -5.16 -3.79 26.22
N GLY A 100 -5.00 -3.81 24.91
CA GLY A 100 -6.11 -4.06 23.98
C GLY A 100 -5.80 -5.15 22.95
N PRO A 101 -6.52 -5.16 21.82
CA PRO A 101 -6.41 -6.22 20.83
C PRO A 101 -5.00 -6.43 20.26
N LEU A 102 -4.21 -5.35 20.07
CA LEU A 102 -2.84 -5.47 19.57
C LEU A 102 -1.90 -6.15 20.58
N ALA A 103 -2.13 -5.99 21.89
CA ALA A 103 -1.35 -6.65 22.93
C ALA A 103 -1.46 -8.19 22.88
N SER A 104 -2.51 -8.73 22.26
CA SER A 104 -2.71 -10.17 22.06
C SER A 104 -2.03 -10.71 20.79
N THR A 105 -1.43 -9.83 19.98
CA THR A 105 -0.74 -10.20 18.74
C THR A 105 0.79 -10.17 18.93
N ALA A 106 1.53 -10.49 17.89
CA ALA A 106 2.99 -10.38 17.89
C ALA A 106 3.52 -8.93 17.85
N ALA A 107 2.67 -7.91 17.71
CA ALA A 107 3.13 -6.53 17.70
C ALA A 107 3.68 -6.12 19.08
N TRP A 108 4.86 -5.51 19.12
CA TRP A 108 5.56 -5.23 20.39
C TRP A 108 5.95 -3.76 20.58
N LEU A 109 5.95 -2.96 19.51
CA LEU A 109 6.32 -1.55 19.57
C LEU A 109 5.51 -0.75 18.57
N ALA A 110 5.20 0.49 18.91
CA ALA A 110 4.68 1.47 17.97
C ALA A 110 5.48 2.78 18.07
N LYS A 111 5.59 3.51 16.97
CA LYS A 111 6.21 4.85 16.91
C LYS A 111 5.39 5.75 15.99
N VAL A 112 5.32 7.03 16.31
CA VAL A 112 4.69 8.05 15.46
C VAL A 112 5.72 9.09 15.07
N ALA A 113 5.71 9.52 13.81
CA ALA A 113 6.53 10.60 13.31
C ALA A 113 6.02 11.95 13.83
N THR A 114 6.94 12.80 14.29
CA THR A 114 6.63 14.16 14.72
C THR A 114 6.30 15.06 13.52
N SER A 115 5.65 16.20 13.77
CA SER A 115 5.41 17.21 12.74
C SER A 115 6.75 17.76 12.20
N PRO A 116 6.85 18.00 10.89
CA PRO A 116 7.97 18.74 10.32
C PRO A 116 7.86 20.23 10.68
N GLU A 117 8.95 20.97 10.53
CA GLU A 117 8.96 22.42 10.77
C GLU A 117 8.03 23.18 9.79
N GLN A 118 7.91 22.68 8.56
CA GLN A 118 7.03 23.23 7.53
C GLN A 118 6.12 22.14 6.99
N GLU A 119 4.82 22.27 7.24
CA GLU A 119 3.82 21.32 6.73
C GLU A 119 3.51 21.60 5.26
N SER A 120 3.71 20.58 4.43
CA SER A 120 3.22 20.60 3.05
C SER A 120 1.70 20.39 3.03
N PRO A 121 0.96 20.98 2.06
CA PRO A 121 -0.44 20.63 1.84
C PRO A 121 -0.54 19.11 1.61
N ASN A 122 -1.47 18.45 2.34
CA ASN A 122 -1.65 17.00 2.37
C ASN A 122 -0.55 16.19 3.09
N TYR A 123 0.21 16.82 4.00
CA TYR A 123 1.10 16.08 4.88
C TYR A 123 0.34 14.99 5.65
N SER A 124 0.97 13.84 5.85
CA SER A 124 0.44 12.74 6.66
C SER A 124 1.54 12.23 7.57
N HIS A 125 1.20 12.04 8.83
CA HIS A 125 2.09 11.44 9.82
C HIS A 125 2.23 9.94 9.58
N LEU A 126 3.46 9.45 9.68
CA LEU A 126 3.74 8.02 9.64
C LEU A 126 3.66 7.44 11.05
N ILE A 127 2.72 6.50 11.24
CA ILE A 127 2.68 5.62 12.41
C ILE A 127 3.22 4.26 11.99
N ASN A 128 4.18 3.75 12.77
CA ASN A 128 4.82 2.46 12.57
C ASN A 128 4.40 1.50 13.69
N VAL A 129 3.97 0.29 13.34
CA VAL A 129 3.72 -0.80 14.31
C VAL A 129 4.66 -1.96 13.98
N TYR A 130 5.53 -2.32 14.91
CA TYR A 130 6.62 -3.26 14.71
C TYR A 130 6.19 -4.70 15.01
N VAL A 131 6.70 -5.61 14.19
CA VAL A 131 6.52 -7.07 14.30
C VAL A 131 7.89 -7.76 14.34
N PRO A 132 8.03 -8.88 15.06
CA PRO A 132 9.32 -9.54 15.27
C PRO A 132 9.82 -10.29 14.03
N ASP A 133 8.92 -10.80 13.19
CA ASP A 133 9.31 -11.46 11.95
C ASP A 133 8.32 -11.06 10.84
N VAL A 134 8.83 -10.35 9.84
CA VAL A 134 8.03 -9.98 8.66
C VAL A 134 7.84 -11.14 7.70
N PHE A 135 8.63 -12.21 7.77
CA PHE A 135 8.49 -13.38 6.91
C PHE A 135 7.50 -14.40 7.45
N ASP A 136 7.12 -14.32 8.74
CA ASP A 136 5.97 -15.03 9.28
C ASP A 136 4.66 -14.37 8.83
N ARG A 137 4.13 -14.90 7.72
CA ARG A 137 2.88 -14.46 7.12
C ARG A 137 1.70 -14.48 8.11
N ASN A 138 1.63 -15.43 9.02
CA ASN A 138 0.48 -15.57 9.92
C ASN A 138 0.48 -14.48 10.98
N SER A 139 1.62 -14.27 11.64
CA SER A 139 1.82 -13.17 12.59
C SER A 139 1.55 -11.80 11.96
N VAL A 140 2.08 -11.58 10.76
CA VAL A 140 1.85 -10.34 10.00
C VAL A 140 0.36 -10.14 9.69
N LEU A 141 -0.33 -11.20 9.26
CA LEU A 141 -1.75 -11.17 8.90
C LEU A 141 -2.66 -10.99 10.13
N GLU A 142 -2.30 -11.57 11.27
CA GLU A 142 -3.00 -11.36 12.53
C GLU A 142 -2.97 -9.89 12.94
N VAL A 143 -1.78 -9.28 12.96
CA VAL A 143 -1.59 -7.85 13.25
C VAL A 143 -2.38 -7.00 12.24
N MET A 144 -2.35 -7.34 10.95
CA MET A 144 -3.12 -6.66 9.92
C MET A 144 -4.62 -6.65 10.21
N LYS A 145 -5.18 -7.81 10.57
CA LYS A 145 -6.62 -7.94 10.86
C LYS A 145 -7.03 -7.07 12.05
N VAL A 146 -6.23 -7.04 13.11
CA VAL A 146 -6.50 -6.20 14.27
C VAL A 146 -6.40 -4.71 13.92
N LEU A 147 -5.38 -4.30 13.18
CA LEU A 147 -5.23 -2.91 12.71
C LEU A 147 -6.41 -2.45 11.83
N LEU A 148 -6.97 -3.35 11.02
CA LEU A 148 -8.14 -3.04 10.19
C LEU A 148 -9.44 -3.02 11.00
N ARG A 149 -9.74 -4.10 11.72
CA ARG A 149 -11.04 -4.32 12.39
C ARG A 149 -11.22 -3.48 13.65
N ASN A 150 -10.17 -3.24 14.40
CA ASN A 150 -10.26 -2.56 15.70
C ASN A 150 -9.78 -1.10 15.64
N HIS A 151 -9.06 -0.71 14.59
CA HIS A 151 -8.49 0.63 14.48
C HIS A 151 -8.83 1.35 13.17
N GLY A 152 -9.46 0.67 12.20
CA GLY A 152 -9.81 1.26 10.89
C GLY A 152 -8.60 1.77 10.10
N ALA A 153 -7.40 1.26 10.37
CA ALA A 153 -6.15 1.84 9.88
C ALA A 153 -6.01 1.74 8.35
N THR A 154 -5.43 2.76 7.72
CA THR A 154 -5.02 2.70 6.31
C THR A 154 -3.57 2.26 6.20
N LEU A 155 -3.39 0.97 5.94
CA LEU A 155 -2.09 0.31 5.82
C LEU A 155 -1.54 0.50 4.40
N SER A 156 -0.24 0.75 4.26
CA SER A 156 0.45 0.74 2.97
C SER A 156 1.12 -0.62 2.68
N GLY A 157 1.57 -1.31 3.73
CA GLY A 157 2.21 -2.61 3.66
C GLY A 157 3.20 -2.81 4.82
N VAL A 158 3.89 -3.94 4.81
CA VAL A 158 4.95 -4.26 5.78
C VAL A 158 6.32 -4.05 5.17
N LYS A 159 7.14 -3.24 5.82
CA LYS A 159 8.53 -2.99 5.43
C LYS A 159 9.48 -3.66 6.41
N ALA A 160 10.43 -4.44 5.89
CA ALA A 160 11.53 -5.01 6.67
C ALA A 160 12.47 -3.92 7.17
N ASP A 161 13.03 -4.08 8.36
CA ASP A 161 14.03 -3.14 8.89
C ASP A 161 15.32 -3.16 8.05
N LEU A 162 15.69 -4.33 7.51
CA LEU A 162 16.79 -4.45 6.55
C LEU A 162 16.63 -3.47 5.39
N TYR A 163 15.43 -3.36 4.81
CA TYR A 163 15.15 -2.47 3.68
C TYR A 163 15.29 -1.01 4.09
N THR A 164 14.91 -0.66 5.32
CA THR A 164 15.18 0.68 5.86
C THR A 164 16.68 0.94 6.00
N MET A 165 17.46 -0.02 6.51
CA MET A 165 18.90 0.13 6.75
C MET A 165 19.71 0.31 5.46
N ILE A 166 19.36 -0.45 4.41
CA ILE A 166 20.06 -0.37 3.12
C ILE A 166 19.45 0.68 2.17
N GLY A 167 18.47 1.47 2.62
CA GLY A 167 17.92 2.57 1.84
C GLY A 167 16.93 2.18 0.74
N ILE A 168 16.36 0.96 0.74
CA ILE A 168 15.30 0.59 -0.19
C ILE A 168 14.02 1.33 0.19
N ASP A 169 13.64 2.33 -0.60
CA ASP A 169 12.38 3.06 -0.53
C ASP A 169 11.53 2.88 -1.80
N SER A 170 10.39 3.58 -1.88
CA SER A 170 9.48 3.46 -3.03
C SER A 170 10.03 4.08 -4.32
N LYS A 171 11.07 4.90 -4.23
CA LYS A 171 11.74 5.57 -5.35
C LYS A 171 13.13 4.98 -5.62
N HIS A 172 13.45 3.86 -4.96
CA HIS A 172 14.77 3.28 -5.03
C HIS A 172 15.06 2.80 -6.45
N PRO A 173 16.22 3.10 -7.05
CA PRO A 173 16.36 2.92 -8.49
C PRO A 173 16.58 1.48 -8.93
N SER A 174 16.78 0.54 -7.99
CA SER A 174 16.68 -0.92 -8.25
C SER A 174 15.26 -1.35 -8.64
N GLY A 175 14.24 -0.56 -8.29
CA GLY A 175 12.83 -0.88 -8.50
C GLY A 175 12.32 -2.05 -7.64
N ILE A 176 13.09 -2.50 -6.65
CA ILE A 176 12.63 -3.47 -5.66
C ILE A 176 11.50 -2.83 -4.84
N PRO A 177 10.36 -3.51 -4.63
CA PRO A 177 9.30 -2.99 -3.78
C PRO A 177 9.81 -2.67 -2.36
N SER A 178 9.42 -1.53 -1.82
CA SER A 178 9.84 -1.12 -0.47
C SER A 178 9.17 -1.90 0.66
N THR A 179 8.20 -2.74 0.33
CA THR A 179 7.45 -3.59 1.26
C THR A 179 7.58 -5.06 0.87
N ILE A 180 7.70 -5.93 1.88
CA ILE A 180 7.73 -7.39 1.72
C ILE A 180 6.33 -7.90 1.38
N TRP A 181 5.33 -7.38 2.10
CA TRP A 181 3.93 -7.71 1.88
C TRP A 181 3.13 -6.47 1.51
N LYS A 182 2.46 -6.54 0.37
CA LYS A 182 1.35 -5.64 0.03
C LYS A 182 0.07 -6.13 0.70
N ASN A 183 -0.83 -5.22 1.05
CA ASN A 183 -2.10 -5.59 1.68
C ASN A 183 -2.88 -6.63 0.86
N THR A 184 -2.92 -6.45 -0.46
CA THR A 184 -3.65 -7.33 -1.40
C THR A 184 -3.05 -8.73 -1.53
N ALA A 185 -1.77 -8.91 -1.15
CA ALA A 185 -1.12 -10.21 -1.11
C ALA A 185 -1.48 -11.00 0.16
N LEU A 186 -1.89 -10.31 1.22
CA LEU A 186 -2.25 -10.92 2.51
C LEU A 186 -3.75 -11.19 2.59
N LEU A 187 -4.58 -10.21 2.21
CA LEU A 187 -6.03 -10.27 2.24
C LEU A 187 -6.62 -9.70 0.95
N LYS A 188 -7.79 -10.21 0.55
CA LYS A 188 -8.52 -9.66 -0.61
C LYS A 188 -9.08 -8.29 -0.27
N ASP A 189 -9.17 -7.39 -1.25
CA ASP A 189 -9.69 -6.03 -1.05
C ASP A 189 -11.10 -5.98 -0.48
N THR A 190 -11.94 -6.97 -0.82
CA THR A 190 -13.30 -7.10 -0.28
C THR A 190 -13.29 -7.35 1.23
N GLU A 191 -12.38 -8.19 1.71
CA GLU A 191 -12.23 -8.50 3.13
C GLU A 191 -11.63 -7.30 3.88
N ILE A 192 -10.65 -6.62 3.28
CA ILE A 192 -10.08 -5.39 3.85
C ILE A 192 -11.15 -4.32 4.03
N LYS A 193 -12.01 -4.11 3.03
CA LYS A 193 -13.13 -3.17 3.10
C LYS A 193 -14.14 -3.57 4.18
N ALA A 194 -14.56 -4.84 4.20
CA ALA A 194 -15.50 -5.34 5.19
C ALA A 194 -15.00 -5.16 6.64
N LEU A 195 -13.72 -5.44 6.91
CA LEU A 195 -13.12 -5.25 8.24
C LEU A 195 -13.09 -3.77 8.66
N LYS A 196 -12.81 -2.86 7.73
CA LYS A 196 -12.87 -1.43 7.99
C LYS A 196 -14.30 -0.93 8.20
N GLU A 197 -15.24 -1.40 7.39
CA GLU A 197 -16.65 -1.05 7.53
C GLU A 197 -17.22 -1.52 8.86
N GLU A 198 -16.84 -2.71 9.33
CA GLU A 198 -17.21 -3.21 10.66
C GLU A 198 -16.71 -2.27 11.77
N PHE A 199 -15.47 -1.80 11.67
CA PHE A 199 -14.92 -0.81 12.61
C PHE A 199 -15.77 0.47 12.65
N PHE A 200 -16.06 1.05 11.49
CA PHE A 200 -16.84 2.29 11.42
C PHE A 200 -18.31 2.10 11.79
N ALA A 201 -18.88 0.92 11.55
CA ALA A 201 -20.22 0.56 11.99
C ALA A 201 -20.30 0.52 13.53
N ASN A 202 -19.33 -0.13 14.19
CA ASN A 202 -19.25 -0.20 15.65
C ASN A 202 -19.07 1.20 16.26
N LEU A 203 -18.18 2.01 15.67
CA LEU A 203 -17.92 3.38 16.14
C LEU A 203 -19.17 4.29 16.04
N ASN A 204 -20.05 4.02 15.07
CA ASN A 204 -21.34 4.72 14.94
C ASN A 204 -22.41 4.19 15.90
N GLN A 205 -22.36 2.92 16.28
CA GLN A 205 -23.24 2.34 17.30
C GLN A 205 -22.91 2.88 18.68
N ASP A 206 -21.63 2.94 19.05
CA ASP A 206 -21.16 3.48 20.33
C ASP A 206 -21.57 4.95 20.51
N LYS A 207 -21.49 5.74 19.43
CA LYS A 207 -21.97 7.12 19.41
C LYS A 207 -23.49 7.25 19.59
N LYS A 208 -24.27 6.29 19.09
CA LYS A 208 -25.74 6.28 19.25
C LYS A 208 -26.18 5.77 20.62
N ALA A 209 -25.38 4.93 21.27
CA ALA A 209 -25.66 4.37 22.58
C ALA A 209 -25.34 5.31 23.76
N SER A 210 -24.52 6.35 23.56
CA SER A 210 -24.18 7.34 24.60
C SER A 210 -24.51 8.79 24.23
N PRO A 211 -25.79 9.18 24.08
CA PRO A 211 -26.17 10.58 24.02
C PRO A 211 -26.04 11.32 25.36
N GLU A 212 -25.84 10.63 26.49
CA GLU A 212 -25.74 11.27 27.83
C GLU A 212 -24.36 11.86 28.17
N ALA A 213 -23.29 11.46 27.45
CA ALA A 213 -21.92 11.93 27.77
C ALA A 213 -21.52 13.27 27.10
N GLN A 214 -22.40 13.86 26.27
CA GLN A 214 -22.14 15.15 25.62
C GLN A 214 -22.60 16.36 26.45
N ALA A 215 -23.26 16.15 27.60
CA ALA A 215 -23.66 17.23 28.51
C ALA A 215 -22.61 17.56 29.59
N GLU A 216 -21.70 16.63 29.93
CA GLU A 216 -20.73 16.85 31.03
C GLU A 216 -19.40 17.47 30.59
N ASN A 217 -19.07 17.49 29.30
CA ASN A 217 -17.84 18.16 28.81
C ASN A 217 -18.04 19.66 28.47
N ALA A 218 -19.25 20.19 28.63
CA ALA A 218 -19.52 21.63 28.52
C ALA A 218 -19.49 22.35 29.89
N SER A 219 -19.52 21.63 31.01
CA SER A 219 -19.54 22.21 32.37
C SER A 219 -18.17 22.27 33.06
N LEU A 220 -17.13 21.67 32.48
CA LEU A 220 -15.76 21.71 33.01
C LEU A 220 -14.87 22.83 32.43
N ALA A 221 -15.40 23.65 31.51
CA ALA A 221 -14.68 24.79 30.93
C ALA A 221 -14.99 26.15 31.62
N GLU A 222 -15.86 26.19 32.63
CA GLU A 222 -16.20 27.42 33.39
C GLU A 222 -15.68 27.45 34.83
N GLN A 223 -14.89 26.47 35.28
CA GLN A 223 -14.25 26.46 36.60
C GLN A 223 -12.71 26.49 36.54
N THR A 224 -12.16 27.45 35.80
CA THR A 224 -10.80 27.94 36.08
C THR A 224 -10.79 29.46 35.99
N GLY A 225 -11.16 30.08 37.11
CA GLY A 225 -10.98 31.51 37.32
C GLY A 225 -11.42 31.91 38.72
N SER A 226 -10.47 32.07 39.65
CA SER A 226 -10.37 33.16 40.65
C SER A 226 -9.80 32.72 42.01
N VAL A 227 -8.63 33.27 42.36
CA VAL A 227 -8.24 33.88 43.66
C VAL A 227 -7.16 34.93 43.30
N GLU A 228 -7.52 36.21 43.10
CA GLU A 228 -7.37 37.38 44.02
C GLU A 228 -5.90 37.79 44.31
N ASN A 229 -5.47 39.06 44.37
CA ASN A 229 -6.13 40.37 44.32
C ASN A 229 -5.09 41.50 44.06
N ASP A 230 -5.65 42.70 43.81
CA ASP A 230 -5.24 44.05 44.27
C ASP A 230 -4.76 45.16 43.27
N LYS A 231 -5.61 46.21 43.25
CA LYS A 231 -5.40 47.68 43.10
C LYS A 231 -4.94 48.28 41.77
N ASP A 232 -5.83 48.96 41.04
CA ASP A 232 -6.18 50.39 41.23
C ASP A 232 -7.25 50.85 40.21
N GLY A 233 -8.11 51.78 40.62
CA GLY A 233 -9.37 52.09 39.92
C GLY A 233 -9.32 53.16 38.83
N ARG A 234 -10.28 53.13 37.88
CA ARG A 234 -10.90 54.31 37.24
C ARG A 234 -12.15 54.01 36.38
N ILE A 235 -13.27 54.64 36.77
CA ILE A 235 -14.38 55.28 36.03
C ILE A 235 -15.00 54.64 34.75
N MET A 236 -16.33 54.56 34.83
CA MET A 236 -17.41 54.28 33.86
C MET A 236 -17.22 54.54 32.35
N ALA A 237 -17.78 53.64 31.53
CA ALA A 237 -18.56 54.00 30.34
C ALA A 237 -19.53 52.88 29.92
N LYS A 238 -20.82 53.23 29.78
CA LYS A 238 -21.88 52.39 29.19
C LYS A 238 -21.63 52.19 27.70
N ALA A 239 -21.70 50.96 27.19
CA ALA A 239 -21.73 50.67 25.75
C ALA A 239 -22.79 49.61 25.41
N LYS A 240 -23.36 49.79 24.21
CA LYS A 240 -24.66 49.37 23.69
C LYS A 240 -24.82 47.86 23.38
N PRO A 241 -26.06 47.35 23.24
CA PRO A 241 -26.34 45.94 22.98
C PRO A 241 -25.87 45.47 21.59
N LYS A 242 -25.27 44.26 21.55
CA LYS A 242 -24.80 43.59 20.33
C LYS A 242 -25.98 43.14 19.43
N PRO A 243 -25.90 43.27 18.10
CA PRO A 243 -26.94 42.82 17.18
C PRO A 243 -26.93 41.30 17.00
N LYS A 244 -28.12 40.70 17.01
CA LYS A 244 -28.38 39.27 16.75
C LYS A 244 -28.12 38.95 15.27
N LEU A 245 -27.15 38.07 14.99
CA LEU A 245 -26.97 37.44 13.67
C LEU A 245 -27.96 36.29 13.53
N LYS A 246 -28.80 36.36 12.48
CA LYS A 246 -29.74 35.31 12.08
C LYS A 246 -28.99 34.17 11.36
N PRO A 247 -29.46 32.92 11.46
CA PRO A 247 -28.85 31.77 10.78
C PRO A 247 -29.14 31.84 9.27
N LYS A 248 -28.09 31.80 8.44
CA LYS A 248 -28.25 31.63 6.99
C LYS A 248 -28.29 30.15 6.63
N LYS A 249 -29.26 29.87 5.75
CA LYS A 249 -29.60 28.64 5.04
C LYS A 249 -28.40 27.77 4.63
N LYS A 250 -28.65 26.47 4.76
CA LYS A 250 -28.03 25.34 4.04
C LYS A 250 -27.68 25.73 2.59
N ALA A 251 -26.40 25.64 2.26
CA ALA A 251 -25.93 25.31 0.93
C ALA A 251 -25.25 23.94 1.06
N GLN A 252 -25.81 22.93 0.39
CA GLN A 252 -25.12 21.69 0.09
C GLN A 252 -24.12 22.03 -1.00
N ASP A 253 -22.83 22.03 -0.67
CA ASP A 253 -21.76 21.90 -1.66
C ASP A 253 -21.14 20.52 -1.44
N ASP A 254 -21.69 19.54 -2.17
CA ASP A 254 -21.02 18.28 -2.47
C ASP A 254 -19.84 18.59 -3.40
N PHE A 255 -18.69 18.92 -2.81
CA PHE A 255 -17.45 19.24 -3.53
C PHE A 255 -16.48 18.04 -3.60
N PHE A 256 -17.00 16.80 -3.55
CA PHE A 256 -16.18 15.60 -3.77
C PHE A 256 -16.94 14.52 -4.53
N THR A 257 -17.32 14.84 -5.76
CA THR A 257 -17.57 13.86 -6.83
C THR A 257 -16.75 14.24 -8.04
N SER A 258 -15.57 13.63 -8.14
CA SER A 258 -14.82 13.44 -9.39
C SER A 258 -13.83 12.32 -9.11
N ASP A 259 -14.12 11.11 -9.59
CA ASP A 259 -13.57 10.68 -10.88
C ASP A 259 -14.24 9.38 -11.32
N GLY A 260 -15.11 9.49 -12.31
CA GLY A 260 -15.99 8.44 -12.81
C GLY A 260 -16.30 8.64 -14.29
N GLU A 261 -15.33 9.13 -15.05
CA GLU A 261 -15.40 9.28 -16.49
C GLU A 261 -14.36 8.37 -17.15
N ASP A 262 -14.60 7.06 -17.16
CA ASP A 262 -13.83 6.12 -18.00
C ASP A 262 -14.65 4.99 -18.62
N GLU A 263 -15.94 4.83 -18.29
CA GLU A 263 -16.76 3.76 -18.91
C GLU A 263 -17.38 4.16 -20.27
N ALA A 264 -17.66 5.45 -20.49
CA ALA A 264 -18.28 5.90 -21.74
C ALA A 264 -17.31 5.95 -22.94
N GLU A 265 -16.00 6.03 -22.68
CA GLU A 265 -14.98 5.98 -23.74
C GLU A 265 -14.59 4.55 -24.10
N GLU A 266 -14.61 3.61 -23.13
CA GLU A 266 -14.35 2.19 -23.39
C GLU A 266 -15.47 1.54 -24.22
N GLU A 267 -16.72 1.94 -24.01
CA GLU A 267 -17.86 1.43 -24.78
C GLU A 267 -17.86 1.94 -26.23
N LYS A 268 -17.44 3.20 -26.46
CA LYS A 268 -17.22 3.75 -27.81
C LYS A 268 -16.06 3.05 -28.52
N ARG A 269 -14.97 2.72 -27.83
CA ARG A 269 -13.84 1.97 -28.42
C ARG A 269 -14.21 0.52 -28.77
N ARG A 270 -15.06 -0.14 -27.96
CA ARG A 270 -15.59 -1.49 -28.29
C ARG A 270 -16.58 -1.48 -29.45
N ALA A 271 -17.34 -0.41 -29.65
CA ALA A 271 -18.23 -0.26 -30.79
C ALA A 271 -17.46 -0.07 -32.11
N VAL A 272 -16.38 0.71 -32.11
CA VAL A 272 -15.52 0.94 -33.30
C VAL A 272 -14.74 -0.32 -33.70
N LEU A 273 -14.31 -1.14 -32.74
CA LEU A 273 -13.66 -2.44 -33.03
C LEU A 273 -14.62 -3.50 -33.56
N LYS A 274 -15.92 -3.39 -33.26
CA LYS A 274 -16.95 -4.28 -33.82
C LYS A 274 -17.39 -3.87 -35.23
N SER A 275 -17.36 -2.59 -35.59
CA SER A 275 -17.69 -2.14 -36.95
C SER A 275 -16.58 -2.44 -37.96
N LEU A 276 -15.31 -2.41 -37.55
CA LEU A 276 -14.16 -2.75 -38.42
C LEU A 276 -14.05 -4.24 -38.79
N LYS A 277 -14.77 -5.13 -38.09
CA LYS A 277 -14.76 -6.58 -38.36
C LYS A 277 -15.86 -7.03 -39.32
N VAL A 278 -16.74 -6.13 -39.75
CA VAL A 278 -17.89 -6.44 -40.62
C VAL A 278 -17.64 -6.08 -42.10
N GLU A 279 -16.58 -5.33 -42.43
CA GLU A 279 -16.32 -4.89 -43.82
C GLU A 279 -15.44 -5.83 -44.66
N THR A 280 -15.08 -7.02 -44.17
CA THR A 280 -14.34 -8.02 -44.98
C THR A 280 -15.09 -9.34 -45.09
N SER A 281 -16.28 -9.30 -45.68
CA SER A 281 -16.92 -10.49 -46.23
C SER A 281 -17.82 -10.17 -47.43
N VAL A 282 -17.23 -10.04 -48.62
CA VAL A 282 -17.97 -10.17 -49.88
C VAL A 282 -17.22 -11.07 -50.87
N LYS A 283 -17.81 -12.26 -51.07
CA LYS A 283 -17.86 -13.13 -52.26
C LYS A 283 -16.56 -13.45 -53.03
N ARG A 284 -16.16 -14.73 -52.95
CA ARG A 284 -15.79 -15.50 -54.15
C ARG A 284 -16.31 -16.93 -54.07
N SER A 285 -16.96 -17.35 -55.14
CA SER A 285 -17.70 -18.59 -55.38
C SER A 285 -16.80 -19.82 -55.59
N LYS A 286 -17.24 -20.98 -55.07
CA LYS A 286 -16.92 -22.36 -55.52
C LYS A 286 -17.64 -22.66 -56.86
N PRO A 287 -17.42 -23.78 -57.60
CA PRO A 287 -16.83 -25.11 -57.26
C PRO A 287 -15.76 -25.57 -58.32
N SER A 288 -15.18 -26.78 -58.44
CA SER A 288 -15.47 -28.18 -58.05
C SER A 288 -14.19 -29.06 -58.17
N GLU A 289 -14.22 -30.21 -57.46
CA GLU A 289 -13.75 -31.57 -57.85
C GLU A 289 -12.26 -32.03 -57.93
N ASN A 290 -12.12 -33.31 -57.55
CA ASN A 290 -11.05 -34.33 -57.68
C ASN A 290 -9.99 -34.44 -56.56
N GLU A 291 -10.05 -35.53 -55.76
CA GLU A 291 -9.33 -36.84 -55.89
C GLU A 291 -7.86 -36.66 -55.43
N ASP A 292 -7.18 -37.51 -54.68
CA ASP A 292 -7.41 -38.80 -54.05
C ASP A 292 -6.24 -39.02 -53.05
N ASP A 293 -6.34 -40.09 -52.26
CA ASP A 293 -5.24 -40.94 -51.77
C ASP A 293 -4.47 -40.72 -50.45
N GLU A 294 -4.55 -41.81 -49.67
CA GLU A 294 -3.55 -42.55 -48.88
C GLU A 294 -3.05 -42.01 -47.52
N GLN A 295 -3.50 -42.62 -46.40
CA GLN A 295 -3.02 -43.88 -45.75
C GLN A 295 -1.72 -43.68 -44.95
N ASP A 296 -1.82 -43.66 -43.61
CA ASP A 296 -1.45 -44.75 -42.66
C ASP A 296 -0.13 -44.35 -41.95
N SER A 297 0.21 -44.70 -40.72
CA SER A 297 -0.30 -45.67 -39.75
C SER A 297 0.30 -45.33 -38.37
N LYS A 298 -0.44 -45.61 -37.29
CA LYS A 298 0.07 -45.75 -35.92
C LYS A 298 0.05 -47.23 -35.55
N PRO A 299 1.02 -47.75 -34.79
CA PRO A 299 0.75 -48.88 -33.91
C PRO A 299 0.89 -48.53 -32.43
N LYS A 300 -0.04 -49.11 -31.66
CA LYS A 300 -0.17 -49.07 -30.21
C LYS A 300 0.78 -50.06 -29.53
N ARG A 301 1.13 -49.69 -28.30
CA ARG A 301 1.72 -50.52 -27.23
C ARG A 301 1.02 -51.88 -27.07
N ALA A 302 1.82 -52.93 -26.86
CA ALA A 302 1.40 -54.18 -26.24
C ALA A 302 2.21 -54.42 -24.95
N ARG A 303 1.53 -55.04 -23.98
CA ARG A 303 1.86 -55.19 -22.56
C ARG A 303 1.98 -56.69 -22.25
N THR A 304 3.00 -57.08 -21.49
CA THR A 304 3.11 -58.24 -20.56
C THR A 304 2.60 -59.64 -20.96
N THR A 305 3.49 -60.64 -20.82
CA THR A 305 3.41 -61.85 -19.95
C THR A 305 4.75 -62.59 -20.11
N ARG A 306 5.59 -62.77 -19.08
CA ARG A 306 5.59 -63.79 -18.01
C ARG A 306 5.51 -65.24 -18.54
N GLY A 307 6.61 -65.97 -18.35
CA GLY A 307 6.84 -67.37 -18.72
C GLY A 307 8.34 -67.61 -18.71
#